data_AF-A0A3R8S7H3-F1
#
_entry.id   AF-A0A3R8S7H3-F1
#
_cell.length_a   1.000
_cell.length_b   1.000
_cell.length_c   1.000
_cell.angle_alpha   90.00
_cell.angle_beta   90.00
_cell.angle_gamma   90.00
#
_symmetry.space_group_name_H-M   'P 1'
#
loop_
_entity.id
_entity.type
_entity.pdbx_description
1 polymer ?
#
loop_
_entity_poly.entity_id
_entity_poly.type
_entity_poly.pdbx_seq_one_letter_code
_entity_poly.pdbx_strand_id
1 'polypeptide(L)'
;MAKMSRYISLSGLSIQPELLQQQLLKVDTFLEQNTSSAMWSYQIPELGEGGSCSLFGNLQDTPFLLEEYIEKAESNEYALSKLQTIVSAVVAHSAVDWFGIYQARETQEGKQLLKLAYHGAPSRPLFPITEAFAATSNNIQTVLSAKARVINDIPAYVARGGEYYTCDPKVKAEVCLPLFNEHEQCIGIIDAEAFTEAFFDEEILALLAAACIRIPQYLPK
;
A
#
# COMPACT_ATOMS: atom_id res chain seq x y z
N MET A 1 -8.47 -17.46 13.17
CA MET A 1 -7.43 -18.48 12.87
C MET A 1 -7.31 -18.74 11.37
N ALA A 2 -8.32 -19.34 10.70
CA ALA A 2 -8.22 -19.73 9.29
C ALA A 2 -7.82 -18.59 8.31
N LYS A 3 -8.43 -17.40 8.43
CA LYS A 3 -8.09 -16.24 7.56
C LYS A 3 -6.65 -15.76 7.73
N MET A 4 -6.10 -15.83 8.95
CA MET A 4 -4.71 -15.43 9.25
C MET A 4 -3.70 -16.40 8.65
N SER A 5 -3.85 -17.69 8.95
CA SER A 5 -2.96 -18.72 8.40
C SER A 5 -3.00 -18.76 6.88
N ARG A 6 -4.18 -18.53 6.30
CA ARG A 6 -4.36 -18.41 4.85
C ARG A 6 -3.62 -17.20 4.29
N TYR A 7 -3.74 -16.02 4.91
CA TYR A 7 -3.02 -14.82 4.49
C TYR A 7 -1.50 -15.01 4.53
N ILE A 8 -0.96 -15.57 5.62
CA ILE A 8 0.47 -15.86 5.78
C ILE A 8 0.96 -16.77 4.65
N SER A 9 0.24 -17.88 4.40
CA SER A 9 0.58 -18.83 3.34
C SER A 9 0.55 -18.19 1.94
N LEU A 10 -0.51 -17.45 1.62
CA LEU A 10 -0.67 -16.81 0.32
C LEU A 10 0.40 -15.75 0.07
N SER A 11 0.62 -14.86 1.03
CA SER A 11 1.61 -13.78 0.93
C SER A 11 3.05 -14.29 0.95
N GLY A 12 3.32 -15.44 1.58
CA GLY A 12 4.67 -15.96 1.78
C GLY A 12 5.43 -15.24 2.90
N LEU A 13 4.75 -14.47 3.76
CA LEU A 13 5.35 -13.90 4.95
C LEU A 13 5.75 -14.99 5.95
N SER A 14 6.77 -14.70 6.75
CA SER A 14 7.15 -15.50 7.91
C SER A 14 6.89 -14.67 9.16
N ILE A 15 5.71 -14.85 9.76
CA ILE A 15 5.28 -14.17 10.98
C ILE A 15 4.53 -15.15 11.91
N GLN A 16 4.65 -14.97 13.22
CA GLN A 16 3.90 -15.78 14.19
C GLN A 16 2.37 -15.52 14.10
N PRO A 17 1.54 -16.57 14.03
CA PRO A 17 0.08 -16.43 14.00
C PRO A 17 -0.50 -15.70 15.22
N GLU A 18 0.05 -15.91 16.40
CA GLU A 18 -0.38 -15.28 17.65
C GLU A 18 -0.12 -13.77 17.62
N LEU A 19 1.02 -13.36 17.08
CA LEU A 19 1.38 -11.96 16.92
C LEU A 19 0.45 -11.28 15.89
N LEU A 20 0.17 -11.94 14.77
CA LEU A 20 -0.82 -11.45 13.80
C LEU A 20 -2.22 -11.31 14.42
N GLN A 21 -2.62 -12.25 15.28
CA GLN A 21 -3.89 -12.16 16.00
C GLN A 21 -3.96 -10.94 16.92
N GLN A 22 -2.88 -10.66 17.66
CA GLN A 22 -2.78 -9.49 18.52
C GLN A 22 -2.87 -8.19 17.72
N GLN A 23 -2.15 -8.10 16.60
CA GLN A 23 -2.19 -6.90 15.75
C GLN A 23 -3.56 -6.73 15.06
N LEU A 24 -4.25 -7.81 14.72
CA LEU A 24 -5.64 -7.74 14.23
C LEU A 24 -6.58 -7.13 15.26
N LEU A 25 -6.51 -7.59 16.52
CA LEU A 25 -7.32 -7.01 17.58
C LEU A 25 -7.00 -5.52 17.79
N LYS A 26 -5.71 -5.15 17.69
CA LYS A 26 -5.25 -3.76 17.78
C LYS A 26 -5.85 -2.89 16.68
N VAL A 27 -5.79 -3.34 15.42
CA VAL A 27 -6.39 -2.64 14.28
C VAL A 27 -7.91 -2.54 14.41
N ASP A 28 -8.59 -3.62 14.82
CA ASP A 28 -10.05 -3.62 15.01
C ASP A 28 -10.47 -2.61 16.07
N THR A 29 -9.81 -2.63 17.23
CA THR A 29 -10.07 -1.69 18.31
C THR A 29 -9.89 -0.24 17.85
N PHE A 30 -8.83 0.03 17.07
CA PHE A 30 -8.59 1.37 16.53
C PHE A 30 -9.72 1.80 15.58
N LEU A 31 -10.19 0.91 14.71
CA LEU A 31 -11.27 1.19 13.74
C LEU A 31 -12.63 1.42 14.38
N GLU A 32 -12.87 0.85 15.56
CA GLU A 32 -14.07 1.06 16.37
C GLU A 32 -14.04 2.40 17.11
N GLN A 33 -12.86 2.83 17.56
CA GLN A 33 -12.70 4.02 18.40
C GLN A 33 -12.41 5.30 17.61
N ASN A 34 -11.96 5.17 16.36
CA ASN A 34 -11.52 6.30 15.55
C ASN A 34 -12.26 6.33 14.21
N THR A 35 -12.30 7.52 13.61
CA THR A 35 -12.81 7.71 12.26
C THR A 35 -12.04 8.85 11.62
N SER A 36 -11.50 8.59 10.43
CA SER A 36 -10.85 9.59 9.58
C SER A 36 -11.79 10.01 8.46
N SER A 37 -11.67 11.25 7.96
CA SER A 37 -12.40 11.68 6.77
C SER A 37 -11.91 10.97 5.52
N ALA A 38 -12.80 10.75 4.55
CA ALA A 38 -12.40 10.24 3.24
C ALA A 38 -11.50 11.25 2.51
N MET A 39 -10.53 10.73 1.76
CA MET A 39 -9.64 11.52 0.91
C MET A 39 -10.07 11.37 -0.55
N TRP A 40 -10.67 12.42 -1.12
CA TRP A 40 -11.11 12.44 -2.52
C TRP A 40 -10.14 13.14 -3.46
N SER A 41 -9.22 13.93 -2.92
CA SER A 41 -8.19 14.60 -3.71
C SER A 41 -6.91 14.73 -2.92
N TYR A 42 -5.79 14.68 -3.64
CA TYR A 42 -4.47 14.84 -3.06
C TYR A 42 -3.46 15.33 -4.08
N GLN A 43 -2.40 15.97 -3.58
CA GLN A 43 -1.31 16.44 -4.43
C GLN A 43 -0.47 15.26 -4.91
N ILE A 44 0.02 15.36 -6.14
CA ILE A 44 0.87 14.35 -6.76
C ILE A 44 2.10 15.02 -7.39
N PRO A 45 3.24 14.32 -7.45
CA PRO A 45 4.41 14.83 -8.14
C PRO A 45 4.17 14.91 -9.66
N GLU A 46 4.89 15.79 -10.33
CA GLU A 46 5.08 15.72 -11.77
C GLU A 46 5.69 14.36 -12.14
N LEU A 47 5.26 13.80 -13.26
CA LEU A 47 5.83 12.57 -13.79
C LEU A 47 6.82 12.90 -14.90
N GLY A 48 8.01 12.30 -14.84
CA GLY A 48 9.03 12.42 -15.87
C GLY A 48 8.63 11.74 -17.19
N GLU A 49 9.53 11.80 -18.18
CA GLU A 49 9.30 11.29 -19.52
C GLU A 49 8.82 9.81 -19.52
N GLY A 50 7.76 9.54 -20.29
CA GLY A 50 7.11 8.22 -20.34
C GLY A 50 6.30 7.87 -19.09
N GLY A 51 6.08 8.82 -18.18
CA GLY A 51 5.36 8.58 -16.93
C GLY A 51 6.07 7.56 -16.05
N SER A 52 7.39 7.40 -16.16
CA SER A 52 8.11 6.31 -15.51
C SER A 52 8.50 6.64 -14.06
N CYS A 53 8.93 7.87 -13.80
CA CYS A 53 9.41 8.31 -12.49
C CYS A 53 8.76 9.62 -12.02
N SER A 54 8.43 9.71 -10.73
CA SER A 54 8.03 10.94 -10.07
C SER A 54 9.23 11.88 -9.95
N LEU A 55 9.05 13.14 -10.36
CA LEU A 55 10.04 14.19 -10.15
C LEU A 55 9.94 14.68 -8.70
N PHE A 56 10.83 14.17 -7.86
CA PHE A 56 10.84 14.52 -6.44
C PHE A 56 10.95 16.04 -6.23
N GLY A 57 10.03 16.60 -5.44
CA GLY A 57 9.99 18.02 -5.10
C GLY A 57 9.18 18.91 -6.06
N ASN A 58 8.78 18.40 -7.24
CA ASN A 58 7.92 19.14 -8.17
C ASN A 58 6.52 18.55 -8.13
N LEU A 59 5.55 19.33 -7.64
CA LEU A 59 4.14 18.93 -7.59
C LEU A 59 3.41 19.49 -8.81
N GLN A 60 2.41 18.74 -9.28
CA GLN A 60 1.49 19.27 -10.27
C GLN A 60 0.63 20.38 -9.65
N ASP A 61 0.25 21.37 -10.47
CA ASP A 61 -0.62 22.47 -10.00
C ASP A 61 -2.02 21.96 -9.62
N THR A 62 -2.54 20.99 -10.37
CA THR A 62 -3.85 20.38 -10.14
C THR A 62 -3.73 19.11 -9.30
N PRO A 63 -4.54 18.96 -8.23
CA PRO A 63 -4.55 17.72 -7.45
C PRO A 63 -5.10 16.57 -8.27
N PHE A 64 -4.69 15.36 -7.92
CA PHE A 64 -5.33 14.14 -8.40
C PHE A 64 -6.74 14.04 -7.80
N LEU A 65 -7.74 13.72 -8.64
CA LEU A 65 -9.14 13.59 -8.25
C LEU A 65 -9.56 12.12 -8.28
N LEU A 66 -9.82 11.55 -7.11
CA LEU A 66 -10.20 10.14 -7.00
C LEU A 66 -11.60 9.87 -7.57
N GLU A 67 -12.46 10.90 -7.61
CA GLU A 67 -13.81 10.81 -8.19
C GLU A 67 -13.83 10.56 -9.70
N GLU A 68 -12.70 10.72 -10.40
CA GLU A 68 -12.57 10.33 -11.81
C GLU A 68 -12.50 8.80 -11.99
N TYR A 69 -12.17 8.05 -10.93
CA TYR A 69 -11.96 6.60 -10.96
C TYR A 69 -12.93 5.83 -10.05
N ILE A 70 -13.61 6.54 -9.14
CA ILE A 70 -14.49 6.00 -8.12
C ILE A 70 -15.74 6.86 -8.07
N GLU A 71 -16.91 6.24 -8.21
CA GLU A 71 -18.17 6.96 -8.08
C GLU A 71 -18.30 7.59 -6.69
N LYS A 72 -18.69 8.87 -6.65
CA LYS A 72 -18.94 9.60 -5.42
C LYS A 72 -20.30 9.24 -4.82
N ALA A 73 -20.35 8.09 -4.17
CA ALA A 73 -21.51 7.56 -3.45
C ALA A 73 -21.23 7.47 -1.95
N GLU A 74 -22.27 7.52 -1.11
CA GLU A 74 -22.15 7.39 0.35
C GLU A 74 -21.43 6.11 0.79
N SER A 75 -21.62 5.01 0.05
CA SER A 75 -20.90 3.75 0.32
C SER A 75 -19.39 3.88 0.07
N ASN A 76 -18.99 4.64 -0.95
CA ASN A 76 -17.58 4.85 -1.28
C ASN A 76 -16.95 5.91 -0.37
N GLU A 77 -17.72 6.91 0.08
CA GLU A 77 -17.32 7.83 1.16
C GLU A 77 -16.97 7.05 2.44
N TYR A 78 -17.87 6.16 2.87
CA TYR A 78 -17.65 5.31 4.03
C TYR A 78 -16.44 4.38 3.86
N ALA A 79 -16.32 3.74 2.70
CA ALA A 79 -15.20 2.87 2.35
C ALA A 79 -13.86 3.61 2.46
N LEU A 80 -13.72 4.76 1.79
CA LEU A 80 -12.50 5.58 1.81
C LEU A 80 -12.19 6.12 3.22
N SER A 81 -13.20 6.54 3.98
CA SER A 81 -13.04 6.92 5.39
C SER A 81 -12.46 5.78 6.23
N LYS A 82 -12.94 4.54 6.05
CA LYS A 82 -12.40 3.37 6.74
C LYS A 82 -10.98 3.03 6.29
N LEU A 83 -10.67 3.12 5.00
CA LEU A 83 -9.30 2.95 4.51
C LEU A 83 -8.35 3.99 5.11
N GLN A 84 -8.74 5.27 5.18
CA GLN A 84 -7.92 6.31 5.82
C GLN A 84 -7.79 6.09 7.34
N THR A 85 -8.80 5.49 7.98
CA THR A 85 -8.71 5.10 9.39
C THR A 85 -7.71 3.96 9.59
N ILE A 86 -7.65 2.97 8.68
CA ILE A 86 -6.62 1.92 8.68
C ILE A 86 -5.22 2.51 8.50
N VAL A 87 -5.04 3.44 7.56
CA VAL A 87 -3.78 4.19 7.40
C VAL A 87 -3.37 4.84 8.72
N SER A 88 -4.33 5.51 9.39
CA SER A 88 -4.08 6.19 10.66
C SER A 88 -3.68 5.21 11.77
N ALA A 89 -4.30 4.02 11.81
CA ALA A 89 -3.96 2.96 12.75
C ALA A 89 -2.53 2.43 12.55
N VAL A 90 -2.14 2.18 11.29
CA VAL A 90 -0.79 1.73 10.95
C VAL A 90 0.22 2.77 11.39
N VAL A 91 0.05 4.03 10.99
CA VAL A 91 0.97 5.12 11.33
C VAL A 91 1.07 5.32 12.84
N ALA A 92 -0.04 5.28 13.57
CA ALA A 92 -0.05 5.45 15.03
C ALA A 92 0.68 4.32 15.77
N HIS A 93 0.76 3.12 15.18
CA HIS A 93 1.33 1.94 15.84
C HIS A 93 2.70 1.52 15.32
N SER A 94 3.17 2.06 14.18
CA SER A 94 4.51 1.80 13.66
C SER A 94 5.38 3.04 13.57
N ALA A 95 4.79 4.25 13.48
CA ALA A 95 5.49 5.47 13.08
C ALA A 95 6.19 5.36 11.71
N VAL A 96 5.62 4.58 10.78
CA VAL A 96 6.12 4.49 9.41
C VAL A 96 6.05 5.84 8.69
N ASP A 97 7.10 6.17 7.94
CA ASP A 97 7.23 7.48 7.28
C ASP A 97 6.26 7.65 6.09
N TRP A 98 5.97 6.55 5.38
CA TRP A 98 5.02 6.53 4.28
C TRP A 98 4.21 5.23 4.27
N PHE A 99 2.90 5.33 4.01
CA PHE A 99 2.03 4.16 3.89
C PHE A 99 0.88 4.45 2.93
N GLY A 100 0.61 3.53 1.99
CA GLY A 100 -0.46 3.67 1.01
C GLY A 100 -1.22 2.38 0.76
N ILE A 101 -2.52 2.54 0.49
CA ILE A 101 -3.43 1.44 0.13
C ILE A 101 -3.80 1.61 -1.34
N TYR A 102 -3.63 0.54 -2.12
CA TYR A 102 -3.89 0.53 -3.55
C TYR A 102 -4.84 -0.59 -3.95
N GLN A 103 -5.76 -0.30 -4.86
CA GLN A 103 -6.67 -1.28 -5.45
C GLN A 103 -6.41 -1.41 -6.94
N ALA A 104 -6.41 -2.64 -7.46
CA ALA A 104 -6.36 -2.87 -8.90
C ALA A 104 -7.71 -2.47 -9.54
N ARG A 105 -7.67 -1.60 -10.55
CA ARG A 105 -8.84 -1.14 -11.31
C ARG A 105 -8.58 -1.14 -12.80
N GLU A 106 -9.64 -1.33 -13.57
CA GLU A 106 -9.62 -1.08 -15.01
C GLU A 106 -9.79 0.42 -15.24
N THR A 107 -8.92 0.98 -16.09
CA THR A 107 -8.93 2.40 -16.49
C THR A 107 -8.93 2.48 -18.03
N GLN A 108 -9.03 3.69 -18.57
CA GLN A 108 -8.92 3.89 -20.02
C GLN A 108 -7.54 3.46 -20.58
N GLU A 109 -6.50 3.48 -19.74
CA GLU A 109 -5.13 3.08 -20.08
C GLU A 109 -4.85 1.60 -19.76
N GLY A 110 -5.88 0.84 -19.39
CA GLY A 110 -5.81 -0.56 -18.96
C GLY A 110 -5.77 -0.71 -17.44
N LYS A 111 -5.33 -1.89 -16.99
CA LYS A 111 -5.35 -2.25 -15.58
C LYS A 111 -4.25 -1.52 -14.80
N GLN A 112 -4.64 -0.82 -13.73
CA GLN A 112 -3.74 -0.01 -12.91
C GLN A 112 -3.98 -0.26 -11.41
N LEU A 113 -2.95 -0.10 -10.58
CA LEU A 113 -3.12 0.08 -9.13
C LEU A 113 -3.45 1.54 -8.86
N LEU A 114 -4.62 1.80 -8.26
CA LEU A 114 -5.08 3.13 -7.85
C LEU A 114 -4.89 3.34 -6.35
N LYS A 115 -4.20 4.41 -5.96
CA LYS A 115 -4.02 4.82 -4.56
C LYS A 115 -5.32 5.38 -3.99
N LEU A 116 -5.82 4.74 -2.94
CA LEU A 116 -7.11 5.05 -2.31
C LEU A 116 -6.98 5.89 -1.04
N ALA A 117 -5.95 5.61 -0.24
CA ALA A 117 -5.69 6.28 1.04
C ALA A 117 -4.20 6.20 1.33
N TYR A 118 -3.62 7.22 1.95
CA TYR A 118 -2.21 7.21 2.28
C TYR A 118 -1.83 8.18 3.41
N HIS A 119 -0.60 8.02 3.89
CA HIS A 119 0.14 8.92 4.78
C HIS A 119 1.54 9.13 4.21
N GLY A 120 2.12 10.31 4.44
CA GLY A 120 3.47 10.68 4.03
C GLY A 120 3.49 11.68 2.88
N ALA A 121 4.65 11.79 2.21
CA ALA A 121 4.85 12.72 1.11
C ALA A 121 3.93 12.42 -0.10
N PRO A 122 3.56 13.44 -0.90
CA PRO A 122 2.91 13.25 -2.19
C PRO A 122 3.67 12.24 -3.05
N SER A 123 2.94 11.29 -3.60
CA SER A 123 3.48 10.23 -4.46
C SER A 123 2.51 9.87 -5.56
N ARG A 124 2.97 9.05 -6.50
CA ARG A 124 2.21 8.61 -7.67
C ARG A 124 0.82 8.05 -7.29
N PRO A 125 -0.24 8.39 -8.04
CA PRO A 125 -1.59 7.89 -7.78
C PRO A 125 -1.89 6.53 -8.46
N LEU A 126 -1.27 6.28 -9.62
CA LEU A 126 -1.60 5.16 -10.51
C LEU A 126 -0.34 4.41 -10.94
N PHE A 127 -0.31 3.09 -10.80
CA PHE A 127 0.78 2.25 -11.33
C PHE A 127 0.24 1.29 -12.40
N PRO A 128 0.77 1.32 -13.64
CA PRO A 128 0.38 0.36 -14.68
C PRO A 128 0.69 -1.09 -14.30
N ILE A 129 -0.30 -1.97 -14.29
CA ILE A 129 -0.11 -3.40 -14.01
C ILE A 129 0.35 -4.08 -15.29
N THR A 130 1.65 -3.99 -15.57
CA THR A 130 2.29 -4.59 -16.75
C THR A 130 3.64 -5.20 -16.38
N GLU A 131 4.08 -6.23 -17.11
CA GLU A 131 5.40 -6.84 -16.93
C GLU A 131 6.55 -5.82 -17.13
N ALA A 132 6.39 -4.88 -18.06
CA ALA A 132 7.37 -3.84 -18.31
C ALA A 132 7.57 -2.93 -17.09
N PHE A 133 6.49 -2.59 -16.37
CA PHE A 133 6.56 -1.79 -15.16
C PHE A 133 7.01 -2.62 -13.94
N ALA A 134 6.71 -3.92 -13.93
CA ALA A 134 7.17 -4.86 -12.90
C ALA A 134 8.69 -4.96 -12.83
N ALA A 135 9.38 -4.76 -13.96
CA ALA A 135 10.85 -4.84 -14.04
C ALA A 135 11.58 -3.86 -13.09
N THR A 136 10.92 -2.82 -12.59
CA THR A 136 11.52 -1.85 -11.65
C THR A 136 10.65 -1.52 -10.44
N SER A 137 9.38 -1.91 -10.42
CA SER A 137 8.44 -1.54 -9.35
C SER A 137 8.09 -2.70 -8.43
N ASN A 138 8.44 -2.57 -7.16
CA ASN A 138 8.05 -3.49 -6.09
C ASN A 138 6.53 -3.63 -5.98
N ASN A 139 5.80 -2.52 -6.12
CA ASN A 139 4.33 -2.47 -6.12
C ASN A 139 3.74 -3.39 -7.20
N ILE A 140 4.26 -3.28 -8.44
CA ILE A 140 3.76 -4.09 -9.56
C ILE A 140 4.22 -5.55 -9.45
N GLN A 141 5.45 -5.81 -8.99
CA GLN A 141 5.89 -7.18 -8.72
C GLN A 141 4.99 -7.87 -7.67
N THR A 142 4.58 -7.14 -6.63
CA THR A 142 3.71 -7.65 -5.57
C THR A 142 2.32 -8.00 -6.10
N VAL A 143 1.70 -7.12 -6.90
CA VAL A 143 0.35 -7.42 -7.43
C VAL A 143 0.36 -8.56 -8.45
N LEU A 144 1.41 -8.68 -9.29
CA LEU A 144 1.52 -9.74 -10.30
C LEU A 144 1.87 -11.10 -9.70
N SER A 145 2.80 -11.13 -8.75
CA SER A 145 3.22 -12.39 -8.10
C SER A 145 2.26 -12.86 -7.01
N ALA A 146 1.45 -11.95 -6.48
CA ALA A 146 0.64 -12.14 -5.28
C ALA A 146 1.48 -12.58 -4.05
N LYS A 147 2.74 -12.15 -3.98
CA LYS A 147 3.67 -12.41 -2.88
C LYS A 147 4.13 -11.12 -2.23
N ALA A 148 4.36 -11.19 -0.92
CA ALA A 148 4.97 -10.11 -0.17
C ALA A 148 6.38 -9.82 -0.67
N ARG A 149 6.75 -8.54 -0.64
CA ARG A 149 8.10 -8.09 -0.93
C ARG A 149 8.58 -7.22 0.22
N VAL A 150 9.67 -7.65 0.85
CA VAL A 150 10.23 -7.02 2.06
C VAL A 150 11.69 -6.70 1.79
N ILE A 151 12.03 -5.42 1.75
CA ILE A 151 13.39 -4.93 1.54
C ILE A 151 13.72 -4.03 2.73
N ASN A 152 14.42 -4.58 3.73
CA ASN A 152 14.78 -3.85 4.95
C ASN A 152 16.07 -3.04 4.83
N ASP A 153 16.80 -3.16 3.73
CA ASP A 153 18.01 -2.40 3.44
C ASP A 153 18.10 -2.19 1.93
N ILE A 154 17.46 -1.12 1.47
CA ILE A 154 17.44 -0.73 0.06
C ILE A 154 18.84 -0.41 -0.45
N PRO A 155 19.68 0.38 0.25
CA PRO A 155 21.06 0.62 -0.19
C PRO A 155 21.84 -0.67 -0.49
N ALA A 156 21.81 -1.66 0.42
CA ALA A 156 22.50 -2.92 0.21
C ALA A 156 21.84 -3.79 -0.87
N TYR A 157 20.51 -3.76 -0.99
CA TYR A 157 19.78 -4.47 -2.03
C TYR A 157 20.16 -3.95 -3.43
N VAL A 158 20.14 -2.63 -3.63
CA VAL A 158 20.54 -1.98 -4.89
C VAL A 158 22.03 -2.21 -5.18
N ALA A 159 22.90 -2.11 -4.17
CA ALA A 159 24.34 -2.35 -4.33
C ALA A 159 24.66 -3.78 -4.82
N ARG A 160 23.77 -4.76 -4.57
CA ARG A 160 23.89 -6.13 -5.08
C ARG A 160 23.21 -6.33 -6.44
N GLY A 161 22.76 -5.26 -7.09
CA GLY A 161 22.09 -5.29 -8.40
C GLY A 161 20.59 -5.50 -8.32
N GLY A 162 19.97 -5.33 -7.15
CA GLY A 162 18.52 -5.37 -7.00
C GLY A 162 17.83 -4.20 -7.70
N GLU A 163 16.73 -4.48 -8.39
CA GLU A 163 15.91 -3.50 -9.07
C GLU A 163 15.08 -2.70 -8.08
N TYR A 164 15.24 -1.38 -8.08
CA TYR A 164 14.53 -0.51 -7.16
C TYR A 164 14.17 0.82 -7.81
N TYR A 165 12.88 1.11 -7.87
CA TYR A 165 12.36 2.40 -8.25
C TYR A 165 12.45 3.37 -7.07
N THR A 166 13.34 4.37 -7.14
CA THR A 166 13.49 5.37 -6.07
C THR A 166 12.54 6.55 -6.30
N CYS A 167 11.52 6.67 -5.46
CA CYS A 167 10.58 7.81 -5.49
C CYS A 167 11.03 8.95 -4.55
N ASP A 168 11.44 8.61 -3.33
CA ASP A 168 12.02 9.52 -2.35
C ASP A 168 13.40 8.97 -1.90
N PRO A 169 14.50 9.72 -2.06
CA PRO A 169 15.84 9.24 -1.71
C PRO A 169 16.06 9.01 -0.21
N LYS A 170 15.14 9.43 0.66
CA LYS A 170 15.21 9.12 2.10
C LYS A 170 14.79 7.69 2.40
N VAL A 171 14.07 7.02 1.51
CA VAL A 171 13.56 5.65 1.73
C VAL A 171 14.73 4.67 1.82
N LYS A 172 14.77 3.92 2.93
CA LYS A 172 15.83 2.94 3.23
C LYS A 172 15.29 1.53 3.46
N ALA A 173 14.01 1.41 3.76
CA ALA A 173 13.32 0.14 3.79
C ALA A 173 11.94 0.28 3.14
N GLU A 174 11.45 -0.79 2.51
CA GLU A 174 10.11 -0.85 1.91
C GLU A 174 9.49 -2.24 2.08
N VAL A 175 8.17 -2.25 2.32
CA VAL A 175 7.34 -3.45 2.33
C VAL A 175 6.10 -3.24 1.46
N CYS A 176 5.95 -4.08 0.44
CA CYS A 176 4.71 -4.22 -0.33
C CYS A 176 4.03 -5.55 0.02
N LEU A 177 2.75 -5.51 0.41
CA LEU A 177 1.97 -6.72 0.72
C LEU A 177 0.70 -6.83 -0.12
N PRO A 178 0.36 -8.03 -0.61
CA PRO A 178 -0.85 -8.25 -1.40
C PRO A 178 -2.13 -8.17 -0.57
N LEU A 179 -3.21 -7.69 -1.19
CA LEU A 179 -4.57 -7.71 -0.69
C LEU A 179 -5.35 -8.82 -1.40
N PHE A 180 -5.93 -9.75 -0.63
CA PHE A 180 -6.66 -10.88 -1.18
C PHE A 180 -8.18 -10.73 -1.02
N ASN A 181 -8.94 -11.08 -2.06
CA ASN A 181 -10.39 -11.27 -1.95
C ASN A 181 -10.72 -12.65 -1.36
N GLU A 182 -12.02 -12.95 -1.25
CA GLU A 182 -12.52 -14.24 -0.74
C GLU A 182 -12.12 -15.45 -1.61
N HIS A 183 -11.78 -15.21 -2.87
CA HIS A 183 -11.30 -16.19 -3.84
C HIS A 183 -9.77 -16.27 -3.93
N GLU A 184 -9.04 -15.68 -2.96
CA GLU A 184 -7.57 -15.64 -2.93
C GLU A 184 -6.90 -14.91 -4.10
N GLN A 185 -7.66 -14.12 -4.84
CA GLN A 185 -7.11 -13.30 -5.92
C GLN A 185 -6.52 -12.03 -5.32
N CYS A 186 -5.32 -11.66 -5.79
CA CYS A 186 -4.71 -10.37 -5.45
C CYS A 186 -5.51 -9.25 -6.14
N ILE A 187 -6.17 -8.41 -5.34
CA ILE A 187 -7.04 -7.31 -5.79
C ILE A 187 -6.43 -5.93 -5.55
N GLY A 188 -5.20 -5.87 -5.06
CA GLY A 188 -4.53 -4.64 -4.67
C GLY A 188 -3.34 -4.94 -3.77
N ILE A 189 -2.73 -3.89 -3.24
CA ILE A 189 -1.58 -4.00 -2.33
C ILE A 189 -1.67 -2.93 -1.23
N ILE A 190 -0.87 -3.10 -0.20
CA ILE A 190 -0.31 -1.95 0.53
C ILE A 190 1.14 -1.75 0.13
N ASP A 191 1.62 -0.56 0.39
CA ASP A 191 3.02 -0.18 0.29
C ASP A 191 3.37 0.65 1.53
N ALA A 192 4.52 0.37 2.13
CA ALA A 192 5.00 0.96 3.37
C ALA A 192 6.49 1.26 3.22
N GLU A 193 6.90 2.51 3.45
CA GLU A 193 8.28 2.96 3.31
C GLU A 193 8.78 3.58 4.62
N ALA A 194 10.04 3.32 4.96
CA ALA A 194 10.69 3.90 6.13
C ALA A 194 12.03 4.54 5.76
N PHE A 195 12.39 5.62 6.46
CA PHE A 195 13.65 6.34 6.27
C PHE A 195 14.81 5.75 7.09
N THR A 196 14.56 4.65 7.79
CA THR A 196 15.55 3.86 8.54
C THR A 196 15.62 2.44 7.99
N GLU A 197 16.85 1.91 7.93
CA GLU A 197 17.10 0.51 7.63
C GLU A 197 16.56 -0.38 8.76
N ALA A 198 16.30 -1.65 8.44
CA ALA A 198 15.81 -2.66 9.37
C ALA A 198 14.54 -2.28 10.15
N PHE A 199 13.72 -1.39 9.58
CA PHE A 199 12.49 -0.92 10.21
C PHE A 199 11.43 -2.02 10.32
N PHE A 200 11.22 -2.82 9.26
CA PHE A 200 10.13 -3.81 9.22
C PHE A 200 10.55 -5.11 9.89
N ASP A 201 10.53 -5.11 11.22
CA ASP A 201 10.63 -6.31 12.03
C ASP A 201 9.35 -7.15 11.99
N GLU A 202 9.34 -8.27 12.71
CA GLU A 202 8.19 -9.17 12.75
C GLU A 202 6.92 -8.51 13.33
N GLU A 203 7.06 -7.58 14.28
CA GLU A 203 5.93 -6.88 14.88
C GLU A 203 5.26 -5.94 13.87
N ILE A 204 6.06 -5.16 13.15
CA ILE A 204 5.55 -4.27 12.10
C ILE A 204 4.97 -5.09 10.94
N LEU A 205 5.64 -6.17 10.50
CA LEU A 205 5.11 -7.04 9.45
C LEU A 205 3.74 -7.66 9.84
N ALA A 206 3.57 -8.06 11.10
CA ALA A 206 2.30 -8.55 11.60
C ALA A 206 1.21 -7.47 11.64
N LEU A 207 1.57 -6.22 11.96
CA LEU A 207 0.66 -5.07 11.90
C LEU A 207 0.21 -4.78 10.46
N LEU A 208 1.14 -4.77 9.51
CA LEU A 208 0.83 -4.57 8.10
C LEU A 208 -0.04 -5.70 7.55
N ALA A 209 0.26 -6.96 7.89
CA ALA A 209 -0.57 -8.11 7.52
C ALA A 209 -1.98 -8.02 8.13
N ALA A 210 -2.11 -7.55 9.38
CA ALA A 210 -3.42 -7.31 10.01
C ALA A 210 -4.24 -6.28 9.24
N ALA A 211 -3.62 -5.18 8.81
CA ALA A 211 -4.25 -4.18 7.95
C ALA A 211 -4.71 -4.82 6.62
N CYS A 212 -3.85 -5.59 5.94
CA CYS A 212 -4.19 -6.26 4.68
C CYS A 212 -5.37 -7.24 4.79
N ILE A 213 -5.60 -7.85 5.96
CA ILE A 213 -6.76 -8.73 6.19
C ILE A 213 -8.07 -7.93 6.34
N ARG A 214 -8.00 -6.66 6.75
CA ARG A 214 -9.15 -5.77 6.95
C ARG A 214 -9.49 -4.94 5.73
N ILE A 215 -8.49 -4.41 5.04
CA ILE A 215 -8.65 -3.53 3.87
C ILE A 215 -9.67 -4.05 2.83
N PRO A 216 -9.67 -5.33 2.40
CA PRO A 216 -10.61 -5.83 1.40
C PRO A 216 -12.10 -5.63 1.72
N GLN A 217 -12.45 -5.46 3.00
CA GLN A 217 -13.84 -5.22 3.44
C GLN A 217 -14.32 -3.80 3.16
N TYR A 218 -13.38 -2.87 2.91
CA TYR A 218 -13.63 -1.45 2.73
C TYR A 218 -13.08 -0.95 1.41
N LEU A 219 -12.83 -1.83 0.44
CA LEU A 219 -12.46 -1.37 -0.89
C LEU A 219 -13.71 -0.80 -1.58
N PRO A 220 -13.61 0.40 -2.16
CA PRO A 220 -14.70 1.00 -2.92
C PRO A 220 -15.01 0.13 -4.14
N LYS A 221 -16.26 0.24 -4.61
CA LYS A 221 -16.72 -0.46 -5.81
C LYS A 221 -16.44 0.32 -7.08
#